data_AF-A0A1I2V5B6-F1
#
_entry.id   AF-A0A1I2V5B6-F1
#
_cell.length_a   1.000
_cell.length_b   1.000
_cell.length_c   1.000
_cell.angle_alpha   90.00
_cell.angle_beta   90.00
_cell.angle_gamma   90.00
#
_symmetry.space_group_name_H-M   'P 1'
#
loop_
_entity.id
_entity.type
_entity.pdbx_description
1 polymer ?
#
loop_
_entity_poly.entity_id
_entity_poly.type
_entity_poly.pdbx_seq_one_letter_code
_entity_poly.pdbx_strand_id
1 'polypeptide(L)'
;MFETAHVIPAPDGTHSIDFATLIPIEGEQTWEAMYAAWGCRSLGWDYRVVSDVSDVFEFTFEVKGTNASAKPILAEIARRYPSLVAAFRMVSDSEGFAATGVIAGGELTFAEYPWSEAFFALVEGHPYGEWPEEAA
;
A
#
# COMPACT_ATOMS: atom_id res chain seq x y z
N MET A 1 11.34 -11.86 10.12
CA MET A 1 11.47 -10.46 9.65
C MET A 1 10.37 -10.23 8.61
N PHE A 2 9.80 -9.02 8.49
CA PHE A 2 8.68 -8.74 7.57
C PHE A 2 9.02 -9.16 6.13
N GLU A 3 10.20 -8.77 5.64
CA GLU A 3 10.73 -9.06 4.29
C GLU A 3 10.95 -10.55 3.99
N THR A 4 11.06 -11.39 5.01
CA THR A 4 11.28 -12.84 4.81
C THR A 4 9.99 -13.65 4.80
N ALA A 5 8.91 -13.11 5.37
CA ALA A 5 7.69 -13.89 5.62
C ALA A 5 6.56 -13.58 4.63
N HIS A 6 6.50 -12.33 4.14
CA HIS A 6 5.33 -11.83 3.42
C HIS A 6 5.68 -11.10 2.13
N VAL A 7 6.88 -11.32 1.61
CA VAL A 7 7.42 -10.51 0.52
C VAL A 7 8.01 -11.41 -0.55
N ILE A 8 7.60 -11.16 -1.78
CA ILE A 8 8.12 -11.76 -2.99
C ILE A 8 9.07 -10.73 -3.61
N PRO A 9 10.40 -10.92 -3.54
CA PRO A 9 11.34 -10.01 -4.16
C PRO A 9 11.28 -10.14 -5.69
N ALA A 10 11.25 -9.01 -6.39
CA ALA A 10 11.40 -8.95 -7.84
C ALA A 10 12.86 -8.64 -8.24
N PRO A 11 13.32 -9.09 -9.42
CA PRO A 11 14.72 -8.92 -9.86
C PRO A 11 15.18 -7.47 -10.04
N ASP A 12 14.26 -6.52 -10.15
CA ASP A 12 14.51 -5.08 -10.33
C ASP A 12 14.65 -4.31 -9.00
N GLY A 13 14.58 -5.01 -7.86
CA GLY A 13 14.60 -4.41 -6.53
C GLY A 13 13.23 -3.96 -6.02
N THR A 14 12.18 -4.12 -6.83
CA THR A 14 10.79 -4.00 -6.39
C THR A 14 10.44 -5.19 -5.51
N HIS A 15 9.65 -4.98 -4.47
CA HIS A 15 9.19 -6.04 -3.58
C HIS A 15 7.67 -6.08 -3.60
N SER A 16 7.07 -7.27 -3.71
CA SER A 16 5.61 -7.41 -3.67
C SER A 16 5.19 -8.04 -2.35
N ILE A 17 4.23 -7.46 -1.64
CA ILE A 17 3.63 -8.10 -0.46
C ILE A 17 2.76 -9.27 -0.92
N ASP A 18 2.95 -10.46 -0.34
CA ASP A 18 2.04 -11.61 -0.53
C ASP A 18 0.90 -11.54 0.49
N PHE A 19 -0.31 -11.21 0.02
CA PHE A 19 -1.47 -11.09 0.91
C PHE A 19 -1.94 -12.41 1.50
N ALA A 20 -1.75 -13.53 0.81
CA ALA A 20 -2.17 -14.82 1.32
C ALA A 20 -1.34 -15.24 2.54
N THR A 21 -0.07 -14.81 2.60
CA THR A 21 0.78 -15.04 3.77
C THR A 21 0.45 -14.08 4.92
N LEU A 22 -0.04 -12.87 4.64
CA LEU A 22 -0.52 -11.93 5.65
C LEU A 22 -1.88 -12.35 6.20
N ILE A 23 -2.91 -12.37 5.37
CA ILE A 23 -4.28 -12.72 5.76
C ILE A 23 -4.73 -13.91 4.90
N PRO A 24 -4.55 -15.16 5.36
CA PRO A 24 -4.99 -16.32 4.59
C PRO A 24 -6.53 -16.34 4.49
N ILE A 25 -7.03 -16.69 3.31
CA ILE A 25 -8.46 -16.94 3.08
C ILE A 25 -8.70 -18.44 3.30
N GLU A 26 -9.62 -18.79 4.19
CA GLU A 26 -10.02 -20.17 4.41
C GLU A 26 -10.96 -20.64 3.29
N GLY A 27 -10.62 -21.76 2.64
CA GLY A 27 -11.43 -22.33 1.57
C GLY A 27 -11.08 -21.76 0.19
N GLU A 28 -12.10 -21.55 -0.66
CA GLU A 28 -11.91 -21.08 -2.03
C GLU A 28 -11.63 -19.57 -2.07
N GLN A 29 -10.62 -19.17 -2.84
CA GLN A 29 -10.28 -17.75 -3.06
C GLN A 29 -11.23 -17.13 -4.09
N THR A 30 -12.47 -16.88 -3.69
CA THR A 30 -13.42 -16.11 -4.50
C THR A 30 -13.16 -14.61 -4.38
N TRP A 31 -13.70 -13.82 -5.31
CA TRP A 31 -13.54 -12.36 -5.28
C TRP A 31 -14.15 -11.74 -4.01
N GLU A 32 -15.31 -12.23 -3.57
CA GLU A 32 -15.97 -11.78 -2.35
C GLU A 32 -15.09 -12.02 -1.13
N ALA A 33 -14.44 -13.19 -1.06
CA ALA A 33 -13.53 -13.52 0.02
C ALA A 33 -12.28 -12.62 0.01
N MET A 34 -11.71 -12.33 -1.17
CA MET A 34 -10.57 -11.43 -1.32
C MET A 34 -10.92 -9.99 -0.91
N TYR A 35 -12.06 -9.46 -1.35
CA TYR A 35 -12.50 -8.13 -0.92
C TYR A 35 -12.78 -8.06 0.58
N ALA A 36 -13.38 -9.10 1.16
CA ALA A 36 -13.64 -9.15 2.60
C ALA A 36 -12.34 -9.23 3.42
N ALA A 37 -11.37 -10.03 2.98
CA ALA A 37 -10.11 -10.25 3.71
C ALA A 37 -9.09 -9.13 3.49
N TRP A 38 -8.91 -8.69 2.24
CA TRP A 38 -7.81 -7.82 1.83
C TRP A 38 -8.26 -6.42 1.41
N GLY A 39 -9.57 -6.21 1.24
CA GLY A 39 -10.11 -4.95 0.74
C GLY A 39 -9.93 -4.78 -0.77
N CYS A 40 -9.35 -5.75 -1.48
CA CYS A 40 -9.17 -5.68 -2.92
C CYS A 40 -9.08 -7.09 -3.54
N ARG A 41 -9.08 -7.15 -4.87
CA ARG A 41 -8.84 -8.38 -5.65
C ARG A 41 -7.37 -8.62 -6.02
N SER A 42 -6.45 -7.78 -5.54
CA SER A 42 -5.03 -7.99 -5.80
C SER A 42 -4.50 -9.13 -4.96
N LEU A 43 -3.49 -9.85 -5.46
CA LEU A 43 -2.75 -10.85 -4.69
C LEU A 43 -1.60 -10.23 -3.88
N GLY A 44 -1.25 -8.98 -4.19
CA GLY A 44 -0.17 -8.25 -3.56
C GLY A 44 -0.06 -6.81 -4.03
N TRP A 45 0.79 -6.03 -3.37
CA TRP A 45 1.20 -4.71 -3.86
C TRP A 45 2.71 -4.58 -3.88
N ASP A 46 3.16 -3.89 -4.91
CA ASP A 46 4.54 -3.51 -5.05
C ASP A 46 4.89 -2.38 -4.09
N TYR A 47 6.10 -2.44 -3.56
CA TYR A 47 6.64 -1.46 -2.65
C TYR A 47 8.15 -1.36 -2.80
N ARG A 48 8.65 -0.26 -2.26
CA ARG A 48 10.08 0.06 -2.22
C ARG A 48 10.51 0.37 -0.80
N VAL A 49 11.63 -0.20 -0.39
CA VAL A 49 12.32 0.11 0.87
C VAL A 49 13.16 1.37 0.67
N VAL A 50 12.96 2.38 1.51
CA VAL A 50 13.66 3.66 1.43
C VAL A 50 14.84 3.72 2.41
N SER A 51 14.77 2.96 3.51
CA SER A 51 15.82 2.87 4.53
C SER A 51 15.75 1.52 5.24
N ASP A 52 16.91 0.90 5.48
CA ASP A 52 17.10 -0.42 6.11
C ASP A 52 17.74 -0.34 7.51
N VAL A 53 17.74 0.84 8.14
CA VAL A 53 18.25 1.02 9.50
C VAL A 53 17.58 0.01 10.42
N SER A 54 18.39 -0.82 11.08
CA SER A 54 17.94 -1.92 11.94
C SER A 54 16.77 -1.47 12.83
N ASP A 55 15.60 -2.05 12.55
CA ASP A 55 14.30 -1.84 13.22
C ASP A 55 13.36 -0.76 12.66
N VAL A 56 13.75 0.05 11.67
CA VAL A 56 12.89 1.05 11.02
C VAL A 56 12.89 0.83 9.50
N PHE A 57 11.82 0.20 9.01
CA PHE A 57 11.62 -0.04 7.59
C PHE A 57 10.64 0.97 7.03
N GLU A 58 11.13 1.92 6.23
CA GLU A 58 10.28 2.85 5.50
C GLU A 58 9.92 2.24 4.14
N PHE A 59 8.65 1.87 3.99
CA PHE A 59 8.10 1.45 2.71
C PHE A 59 7.28 2.57 2.10
N THR A 60 7.25 2.67 0.77
CA THR A 60 6.24 3.42 0.03
C THR A 60 5.49 2.44 -0.88
N PHE A 61 4.17 2.41 -0.75
CA PHE A 61 3.26 1.59 -1.55
C PHE A 61 2.52 2.45 -2.55
N GLU A 62 2.21 1.85 -3.69
CA GLU A 62 1.24 2.37 -4.64
C GLU A 62 0.11 1.34 -4.79
N VAL A 63 -1.10 1.74 -4.41
CA VAL A 63 -2.28 0.87 -4.48
C VAL A 63 -3.22 1.42 -5.55
N LYS A 64 -3.39 0.64 -6.61
CA LYS A 64 -4.28 0.90 -7.75
C LYS A 64 -5.53 0.01 -7.70
N GLY A 65 -6.69 0.59 -7.98
CA GLY A 65 -7.96 -0.15 -8.03
C GLY A 65 -9.20 0.68 -7.70
N THR A 66 -10.19 0.68 -8.60
CA THR A 66 -11.47 1.42 -8.50
C THR A 66 -12.16 1.29 -7.12
N ASN A 67 -12.20 0.08 -6.56
CA ASN A 67 -12.83 -0.23 -5.27
C ASN A 67 -11.87 -0.89 -4.28
N ALA A 68 -10.55 -0.82 -4.53
CA ALA A 68 -9.59 -1.37 -3.60
C ALA A 68 -9.61 -0.56 -2.30
N SER A 69 -9.26 -1.18 -1.18
CA SER A 69 -8.93 -0.50 0.07
C SER A 69 -7.66 -1.11 0.62
N ALA A 70 -6.66 -0.29 0.87
CA ALA A 70 -5.40 -0.75 1.48
C ALA A 70 -5.52 -1.09 2.97
N LYS A 71 -6.62 -0.64 3.60
CA LYS A 71 -6.78 -0.61 5.04
C LYS A 71 -6.66 -1.98 5.73
N PRO A 72 -7.27 -3.09 5.24
CA PRO A 72 -7.17 -4.38 5.92
C PRO A 72 -5.74 -4.92 5.97
N ILE A 73 -5.03 -4.87 4.85
CA ILE A 73 -3.63 -5.30 4.75
C ILE A 73 -2.73 -4.44 5.63
N LEU A 74 -2.84 -3.11 5.53
CA LEU A 74 -2.02 -2.19 6.33
C LEU A 74 -2.28 -2.33 7.83
N ALA A 75 -3.53 -2.57 8.24
CA ALA A 75 -3.87 -2.81 9.64
C ALA A 75 -3.26 -4.12 10.16
N GLU A 76 -3.26 -5.19 9.34
CA GLU A 76 -2.63 -6.45 9.71
C GLU A 76 -1.10 -6.34 9.80
N ILE A 77 -0.48 -5.58 8.90
CA ILE A 77 0.96 -5.29 8.96
C ILE A 77 1.29 -4.56 10.27
N ALA A 78 0.56 -3.49 10.60
CA ALA A 78 0.74 -2.75 11.85
C ALA A 78 0.63 -3.69 13.07
N ARG A 79 -0.41 -4.53 13.11
CA ARG A 79 -0.66 -5.45 14.22
C ARG A 79 0.45 -6.48 14.41
N ARG A 80 1.00 -7.05 13.32
CA ARG A 80 2.03 -8.10 13.37
C ARG A 80 3.44 -7.55 13.58
N TYR A 81 3.69 -6.32 13.15
CA TYR A 81 5.02 -5.73 13.09
C TYR A 81 5.04 -4.36 13.77
N PRO A 82 4.97 -4.28 15.10
CA PRO A 82 4.83 -3.02 15.83
C PRO A 82 6.07 -2.09 15.72
N SER A 83 7.23 -2.62 15.36
CA SER A 83 8.44 -1.83 15.09
C SER A 83 8.49 -1.22 13.69
N LEU A 84 7.62 -1.65 12.77
CA LEU A 84 7.63 -1.23 11.38
C LEU A 84 7.08 0.21 11.24
N VAL A 85 7.75 1.04 10.42
CA VAL A 85 7.35 2.41 10.15
C VAL A 85 7.10 2.63 8.67
N ALA A 86 5.87 2.45 8.21
CA ALA A 86 5.55 2.60 6.78
C ALA A 86 4.83 3.91 6.48
N ALA A 87 5.11 4.50 5.32
CA ALA A 87 4.23 5.48 4.70
C ALA A 87 3.54 4.84 3.49
N PHE A 88 2.34 5.27 3.16
CA PHE A 88 1.68 4.75 1.95
C PHE A 88 0.87 5.82 1.25
N ARG A 89 0.68 5.57 -0.04
CA ARG A 89 -0.05 6.38 -0.98
C ARG A 89 -0.94 5.44 -1.78
N MET A 90 -2.18 5.84 -1.99
CA MET A 90 -3.16 5.00 -2.69
C MET A 90 -3.98 5.89 -3.60
N VAL A 91 -4.20 5.43 -4.82
CA VAL A 91 -5.06 6.10 -5.80
C VAL A 91 -6.00 5.07 -6.39
N SER A 92 -7.30 5.32 -6.28
CA SER A 92 -8.29 4.50 -6.97
C SER A 92 -8.18 4.69 -8.49
N ASP A 93 -8.25 3.60 -9.27
CA ASP A 93 -8.24 3.66 -10.75
C ASP A 93 -9.42 4.43 -11.33
N SER A 94 -10.49 4.61 -10.55
CA SER A 94 -11.63 5.43 -10.96
C SER A 94 -11.51 6.88 -10.50
N GLU A 95 -10.36 7.28 -9.97
CA GLU A 95 -10.12 8.64 -9.46
C GLU A 95 -11.20 9.03 -8.44
N GLY A 96 -11.66 8.08 -7.62
CA GLY A 96 -12.72 8.33 -6.64
C GLY A 96 -12.21 8.94 -5.33
N PHE A 97 -11.01 8.51 -4.93
CA PHE A 97 -10.33 8.97 -3.72
C PHE A 97 -8.83 8.69 -3.82
N ALA A 98 -8.08 9.34 -2.94
CA ALA A 98 -6.73 8.93 -2.62
C ALA A 98 -6.55 8.88 -1.10
N ALA A 99 -5.64 8.01 -0.65
CA ALA A 99 -5.37 7.83 0.77
C ALA A 99 -3.88 7.95 1.06
N THR A 100 -3.59 8.47 2.25
CA THR A 100 -2.26 8.47 2.81
C THR A 100 -2.31 8.07 4.27
N GLY A 101 -1.20 7.59 4.79
CA GLY A 101 -1.11 7.28 6.19
C GLY A 101 0.25 6.74 6.58
N VAL A 102 0.33 6.41 7.87
CA VAL A 102 1.54 5.96 8.53
C VAL A 102 1.21 4.75 9.41
N ILE A 103 2.09 3.75 9.38
CA ILE A 103 2.15 2.69 10.40
C ILE A 103 3.25 3.06 11.38
N ALA A 104 2.98 3.09 12.68
CA ALA A 104 4.02 3.27 13.70
C ALA A 104 3.53 2.71 15.05
N GLY A 105 4.41 2.03 15.79
CA GLY A 105 4.09 1.54 17.14
C GLY A 105 2.95 0.52 17.19
N GLY A 106 2.71 -0.20 16.09
CA GLY A 106 1.60 -1.15 15.97
C GLY A 106 0.25 -0.52 15.61
N GLU A 107 0.22 0.79 15.35
CA GLU A 107 -1.00 1.52 14.98
C GLU A 107 -0.97 1.94 13.51
N LEU A 108 -2.14 1.90 12.88
CA LEU A 108 -2.37 2.46 11.54
C LEU A 108 -3.09 3.80 11.68
N THR A 109 -2.41 4.88 11.28
CA THR A 109 -3.05 6.18 11.02
C THR A 109 -3.35 6.28 9.53
N PHE A 110 -4.63 6.42 9.18
CA PHE A 110 -5.10 6.33 7.80
C PHE A 110 -6.11 7.46 7.53
N ALA A 111 -5.88 8.22 6.46
CA ALA A 111 -6.75 9.29 6.03
C ALA A 111 -7.09 9.16 4.54
N GLU A 112 -8.39 9.09 4.24
CA GLU A 112 -8.95 9.13 2.89
C GLU A 112 -9.40 10.55 2.58
N TYR A 113 -9.11 10.98 1.36
CA TYR A 113 -9.55 12.27 0.83
C TYR A 113 -10.24 12.03 -0.50
N PRO A 114 -11.34 12.77 -0.80
CA PRO A 114 -11.93 12.78 -2.13
C PRO A 114 -10.86 13.11 -3.16
N TRP A 115 -10.96 12.49 -4.33
CA TRP A 115 -10.00 12.75 -5.38
C TRP A 115 -10.05 14.21 -5.84
N SER A 116 -8.87 14.76 -6.07
CA SER A 116 -8.66 16.01 -6.80
C SER A 116 -7.26 15.94 -7.39
N GLU A 117 -7.04 16.60 -8.54
CA GLU A 117 -5.72 16.67 -9.19
C GLU A 117 -4.63 17.17 -8.22
N ALA A 118 -4.95 18.16 -7.40
CA ALA A 118 -4.02 18.72 -6.41
C ALA A 118 -3.62 17.70 -5.34
N PHE A 119 -4.56 16.87 -4.89
CA PHE A 119 -4.30 15.85 -3.88
C PHE A 119 -3.62 14.62 -4.50
N PHE A 120 -3.96 14.27 -5.74
CA PHE A 120 -3.28 13.25 -6.51
C PHE A 120 -1.79 13.60 -6.71
N ALA A 121 -1.48 14.82 -7.15
CA ALA A 121 -0.09 15.29 -7.27
C ALA A 121 0.67 15.24 -5.94
N LEU A 122 0.03 15.65 -4.84
CA LEU A 122 0.59 15.55 -3.48
C LEU A 122 0.90 14.09 -3.09
N VAL A 123 -0.02 13.17 -3.39
CA VAL A 123 0.10 11.73 -3.08
C VAL A 123 1.15 11.07 -3.98
N GLU A 124 1.26 11.40 -5.25
CA GLU A 124 2.33 10.88 -6.11
C GLU A 124 3.69 11.50 -5.81
N GLY A 125 3.75 12.56 -5.01
CA GLY A 125 5.00 13.23 -4.64
C GLY A 125 5.51 14.16 -5.74
N HIS A 126 4.63 14.57 -6.65
CA HIS A 126 4.90 15.66 -7.57
C HIS A 126 4.94 16.98 -6.78
N PRO A 127 5.93 17.86 -7.04
CA PRO A 127 5.87 19.22 -6.55
C PRO A 127 4.57 19.85 -7.04
N TYR A 128 3.82 20.49 -6.14
CA TYR A 128 2.61 21.22 -6.49
C TYR A 128 2.93 22.21 -7.62
N GLY A 129 2.35 22.00 -8.81
CA GLY A 129 2.49 22.91 -9.96
C GLY A 129 3.44 22.47 -11.09
N GLU A 130 4.05 21.28 -11.03
CA GLU A 130 4.79 20.73 -12.19
C GLU A 130 4.02 19.56 -12.81
N TRP A 131 3.21 19.87 -13.82
CA TRP A 131 2.66 18.87 -14.75
C TRP A 131 3.79 18.41 -15.67
N PRO A 132 3.84 17.13 -16.12
CA PRO A 132 4.71 16.76 -17.23
C PRO A 132 4.30 17.60 -18.44
N GLU A 133 5.17 18.50 -18.88
CA GLU A 133 5.05 19.06 -20.23
C GLU A 133 4.64 17.93 -21.16
N GLU A 134 3.52 18.13 -21.87
CA GLU A 134 3.01 17.22 -22.89
C GLU A 134 4.19 16.65 -23.65
N ALA A 135 4.53 15.39 -23.38
CA ALA A 135 5.63 14.74 -24.04
C ALA A 135 5.18 14.46 -25.48
N ALA A 136 5.41 15.47 -26.34
CA ALA A 136 5.53 15.51 -27.80
C ALA A 136 4.73 14.49 -28.64
#